data_AF-A0A1X0UK04-F1
#
_entry.id   AF-A0A1X0UK04-F1
#
_cell.length_a   1.000
_cell.length_b   1.000
_cell.length_c   1.000
_cell.angle_alpha   90.00
_cell.angle_beta   90.00
_cell.angle_gamma   90.00
#
_symmetry.space_group_name_H-M   'P 1'
#
loop_
_entity.id
_entity.type
_entity.pdbx_description
1 polymer ?
#
loop_
_entity_poly.entity_id
_entity_poly.type
_entity_poly.pdbx_seq_one_letter_code
_entity_poly.pdbx_strand_id
1 'polypeptide(L)'
;MLRRSIWVTTAALLIAVSGCASDGSDVSSPSRESVEAQISAPPPTAAVVDPAQPDAIELRSSDGVSYMSSPVNPDGLFRGGDSGQVLNPVDERPAWWAESGLPGTEAQQTVVVVGHNYSKKDAPFKALGVAQPGDRVVLETPNGILEYAVESVGPLPKGSLLGDNDLRRSVPGRLILANCDVRGGEPTNDNFIVVAQLL
;
A
#
# COMPACT_ATOMS: atom_id res chain seq x y z
N MET A 1 59.21 -11.08 -46.31
CA MET A 1 58.17 -10.55 -47.23
C MET A 1 56.81 -11.02 -46.71
N LEU A 2 56.07 -10.17 -46.01
CA LEU A 2 54.73 -10.48 -45.50
C LEU A 2 53.82 -9.28 -45.78
N ARG A 3 52.73 -9.53 -46.50
CA ARG A 3 51.89 -8.55 -47.20
C ARG A 3 51.03 -7.75 -46.23
N ARG A 4 51.03 -6.43 -46.38
CA ARG A 4 50.08 -5.48 -45.77
C ARG A 4 48.75 -5.56 -46.55
N SER A 5 47.63 -5.66 -45.85
CA SER A 5 46.31 -5.46 -46.43
C SER A 5 45.57 -4.39 -45.63
N ILE A 6 45.38 -3.25 -46.27
CA ILE A 6 44.54 -2.13 -45.85
C ILE A 6 43.15 -2.41 -46.39
N TRP A 7 42.13 -2.29 -45.55
CA TRP A 7 40.74 -2.18 -45.99
C TRP A 7 40.13 -0.92 -45.37
N VAL A 8 39.65 -0.04 -46.24
CA VAL A 8 38.82 1.13 -45.95
C VAL A 8 37.42 0.78 -46.43
N THR A 9 36.40 0.96 -45.60
CA THR A 9 34.99 1.00 -46.05
C THR A 9 34.15 1.93 -45.18
N THR A 10 33.95 3.12 -45.73
CA THR A 10 32.71 3.93 -45.87
C THR A 10 31.62 3.88 -44.79
N ALA A 11 31.29 5.06 -44.26
CA ALA A 11 30.07 5.36 -43.50
C ALA A 11 28.86 5.64 -44.42
N ALA A 12 27.65 5.24 -44.01
CA ALA A 12 26.40 5.93 -44.36
C ALA A 12 25.28 5.56 -43.36
N LEU A 13 24.62 6.61 -42.88
CA LEU A 13 23.50 6.65 -41.94
C LEU A 13 22.16 6.38 -42.68
N LEU A 14 21.28 5.55 -42.13
CA LEU A 14 19.84 5.53 -42.48
C LEU A 14 19.01 5.28 -41.21
N ILE A 15 18.16 6.27 -40.88
CA ILE A 15 17.10 6.20 -39.87
C ILE A 15 15.81 5.73 -40.57
N ALA A 16 15.08 4.79 -39.98
CA ALA A 16 13.63 4.68 -40.15
C ALA A 16 12.99 3.96 -38.96
N VAL A 17 12.03 4.64 -38.34
CA VAL A 17 11.17 4.23 -37.23
C VAL A 17 9.96 3.47 -37.78
N SER A 18 9.60 2.34 -37.18
CA SER A 18 8.26 1.73 -37.12
C SER A 18 8.41 0.46 -36.28
N GLY A 19 7.89 0.35 -35.06
CA GLY A 19 6.51 0.62 -34.68
C GLY A 19 5.78 -0.72 -34.65
N CYS A 20 5.82 -1.42 -33.52
CA CYS A 20 4.81 -2.41 -33.16
C CYS A 20 4.38 -2.13 -31.72
N ALA A 21 3.12 -1.74 -31.61
CA ALA A 21 2.41 -1.52 -30.38
C ALA A 21 2.34 -2.80 -29.54
N SER A 22 2.51 -2.63 -28.24
CA SER A 22 1.71 -3.31 -27.24
C SER A 22 1.36 -2.27 -26.19
N ASP A 23 0.23 -1.57 -26.38
CA ASP A 23 -0.49 -0.94 -25.27
C ASP A 23 -1.07 -2.07 -24.40
N GLY A 24 -0.17 -2.75 -23.69
CA GLY A 24 -0.51 -3.32 -22.42
C GLY A 24 -0.40 -2.17 -21.44
N SER A 25 -1.51 -1.75 -20.85
CA SER A 25 -1.43 -1.12 -19.54
C SER A 25 -0.84 -2.17 -18.60
N ASP A 26 0.49 -2.29 -18.60
CA ASP A 26 1.22 -2.93 -17.53
C ASP A 26 0.87 -2.10 -16.32
N VAL A 27 -0.08 -2.59 -15.52
CA VAL A 27 -0.27 -2.15 -14.15
C VAL A 27 1.04 -2.49 -13.47
N SER A 28 1.99 -1.56 -13.56
CA SER A 28 3.36 -1.76 -13.14
C SER A 28 3.31 -2.11 -11.67
N SER A 29 3.82 -3.29 -11.32
CA SER A 29 3.88 -3.69 -9.92
C SER A 29 4.67 -2.63 -9.15
N PRO A 30 4.23 -2.27 -7.93
CA PRO A 30 4.90 -1.27 -7.12
C PRO A 30 6.41 -1.53 -6.99
N SER A 31 7.19 -0.45 -6.86
CA SER A 31 8.65 -0.52 -6.73
C SER A 31 9.05 -1.43 -5.55
N ARG A 32 10.25 -2.02 -5.61
CA ARG A 32 10.81 -2.80 -4.48
C ARG A 32 11.53 -1.92 -3.44
N GLU A 33 11.43 -0.61 -3.58
CA GLU A 33 12.03 0.30 -2.61
C GLU A 33 11.27 0.17 -1.30
N SER A 34 12.01 0.22 -0.18
CA SER A 34 11.39 0.08 1.14
C SER A 34 10.38 1.20 1.34
N VAL A 35 9.24 0.86 1.95
CA VAL A 35 8.23 1.85 2.30
C VAL A 35 8.82 2.93 3.21
N GLU A 36 8.45 4.18 2.97
CA GLU A 36 8.85 5.30 3.80
C GLU A 36 7.88 5.47 4.97
N ALA A 37 8.42 5.67 6.17
CA ALA A 37 7.61 5.87 7.37
C ALA A 37 7.23 7.35 7.61
N GLN A 38 7.98 8.28 7.02
CA GLN A 38 7.74 9.70 7.18
C GLN A 38 6.63 10.14 6.23
N ILE A 39 5.72 10.97 6.74
CA ILE A 39 4.61 11.52 5.96
C ILE A 39 4.44 13.00 6.27
N SER A 40 3.73 13.69 5.38
CA SER A 40 3.30 15.08 5.58
C SER A 40 2.44 15.20 6.83
N ALA A 41 2.41 16.37 7.45
CA ALA A 41 1.41 16.64 8.49
C ALA A 41 0.01 16.68 7.86
N PRO A 42 -1.05 16.22 8.57
CA PRO A 42 -2.42 16.40 8.11
C PRO A 42 -2.71 17.88 7.85
N PRO A 43 -3.39 18.22 6.76
CA PRO A 43 -3.94 19.56 6.60
C PRO A 43 -5.01 19.80 7.70
N PRO A 44 -5.28 21.07 8.04
CA PRO A 44 -6.40 21.38 8.93
C PRO A 44 -7.72 21.02 8.25
N THR A 45 -8.48 20.07 8.82
CA THR A 45 -9.80 19.70 8.32
C THR A 45 -10.86 20.70 8.79
N ALA A 46 -11.78 21.09 7.90
CA ALA A 46 -12.87 22.03 8.23
C ALA A 46 -14.05 21.37 8.98
N ALA A 47 -14.24 20.06 8.83
CA ALA A 47 -15.27 19.28 9.50
C ALA A 47 -14.61 18.29 10.47
N VAL A 48 -15.10 18.22 11.70
CA VAL A 48 -14.59 17.29 12.71
C VAL A 48 -15.32 15.97 12.60
N VAL A 49 -14.58 14.87 12.55
CA VAL A 49 -15.08 13.50 12.69
C VAL A 49 -14.48 12.90 13.95
N ASP A 50 -15.34 12.65 14.94
CA ASP A 50 -14.94 12.08 16.21
C ASP A 50 -14.36 10.66 16.02
N PRO A 51 -13.29 10.28 16.74
CA PRO A 51 -12.69 8.95 16.60
C PRO A 51 -13.69 7.81 16.82
N ALA A 52 -13.75 6.87 15.88
CA ALA A 52 -14.58 5.67 15.98
C ALA A 52 -13.93 4.50 15.25
N GLN A 53 -14.38 3.28 15.56
CA GLN A 53 -13.92 2.10 14.83
C GLN A 53 -14.40 2.18 13.37
N PRO A 54 -13.58 1.76 12.39
CA PRO A 54 -14.02 1.75 11.00
C PRO A 54 -15.00 0.61 10.71
N ASP A 55 -16.01 0.91 9.89
CA ASP A 55 -17.05 -0.02 9.44
C ASP A 55 -16.76 -0.54 8.02
N ALA A 56 -16.20 0.31 7.17
CA ALA A 56 -15.87 -0.03 5.78
C ALA A 56 -14.62 0.72 5.31
N ILE A 57 -13.95 0.13 4.32
CA ILE A 57 -12.78 0.70 3.68
C ILE A 57 -12.88 0.56 2.16
N GLU A 58 -12.47 1.61 1.47
CA GLU A 58 -12.32 1.63 0.02
C GLU A 58 -10.93 2.13 -0.36
N LEU A 59 -10.33 1.52 -1.38
CA LEU A 59 -9.12 2.03 -2.03
C LEU A 59 -9.49 2.43 -3.46
N ARG A 60 -9.16 3.66 -3.82
CA ARG A 60 -9.42 4.24 -5.14
C ARG A 60 -8.13 4.76 -5.74
N SER A 61 -8.04 4.69 -7.06
CA SER A 61 -7.03 5.43 -7.82
C SER A 61 -7.19 6.94 -7.62
N SER A 62 -6.13 7.69 -7.96
CA SER A 62 -6.18 9.17 -7.98
C SER A 62 -7.29 9.79 -8.86
N ASP A 63 -7.76 9.09 -9.90
CA ASP A 63 -8.88 9.50 -10.76
C ASP A 63 -10.24 8.94 -10.32
N GLY A 64 -10.30 8.26 -9.18
CA GLY A 64 -11.54 7.84 -8.51
C GLY A 64 -12.05 6.45 -8.87
N VAL A 65 -11.30 5.65 -9.63
CA VAL A 65 -11.63 4.24 -9.92
C VAL A 65 -11.41 3.40 -8.67
N SER A 66 -12.44 2.66 -8.26
CA SER A 66 -12.37 1.77 -7.10
C SER A 66 -11.53 0.52 -7.42
N TYR A 67 -10.48 0.28 -6.63
CA TYR A 67 -9.69 -0.96 -6.66
C TYR A 67 -10.26 -2.02 -5.71
N MET A 68 -10.76 -1.59 -4.56
CA MET A 68 -11.48 -2.44 -3.61
C MET A 68 -12.48 -1.62 -2.79
N SER A 69 -13.58 -2.26 -2.40
CA SER A 69 -14.50 -1.79 -1.36
C SER A 69 -14.86 -2.99 -0.49
N SER A 70 -14.76 -2.87 0.83
CA SER A 70 -15.01 -3.99 1.74
C SER A 70 -15.46 -3.51 3.13
N PRO A 71 -16.41 -4.20 3.78
CA PRO A 71 -16.64 -4.03 5.21
C PRO A 71 -15.38 -4.38 6.00
N VAL A 72 -15.11 -3.62 7.06
CA VAL A 72 -14.09 -3.96 8.05
C VAL A 72 -14.68 -4.95 9.06
N ASN A 73 -13.84 -5.85 9.58
CA ASN A 73 -14.23 -6.77 10.63
C ASN A 73 -14.62 -5.99 11.91
N PRO A 74 -15.80 -6.24 12.50
CA PRO A 74 -16.33 -5.44 13.59
C PRO A 74 -15.73 -5.74 14.97
N ASP A 75 -15.00 -6.84 15.14
CA ASP A 75 -14.53 -7.27 16.47
C ASP A 75 -13.16 -6.65 16.82
N GLY A 76 -12.54 -5.96 15.87
CA GLY A 76 -11.15 -5.54 15.96
C GLY A 76 -10.18 -6.73 15.97
N LEU A 77 -8.91 -6.47 15.73
CA LEU A 77 -7.85 -7.46 15.75
C LEU A 77 -6.88 -7.15 16.88
N PHE A 78 -6.51 -8.15 17.67
CA PHE A 78 -5.45 -8.04 18.67
C PHE A 78 -4.23 -8.81 18.20
N ARG A 79 -3.03 -8.36 18.61
CA ARG A 79 -1.81 -9.12 18.32
C ARG A 79 -1.81 -10.46 19.05
N GLY A 80 -1.26 -11.48 18.42
CA GLY A 80 -1.18 -12.82 18.97
C GLY A 80 -0.04 -13.64 18.40
N GLY A 81 -0.22 -14.96 18.35
CA GLY A 81 0.81 -15.94 18.02
C GLY A 81 1.82 -16.15 19.16
N ASP A 82 2.70 -17.14 19.02
CA ASP A 82 3.65 -17.52 20.08
C ASP A 82 4.61 -16.40 20.47
N SER A 83 4.92 -15.50 19.53
CA SER A 83 5.74 -14.31 19.77
C SER A 83 4.98 -13.11 20.33
N GLY A 84 3.64 -13.13 20.28
CA GLY A 84 2.78 -11.97 20.52
C GLY A 84 2.91 -10.87 19.45
N GLN A 85 3.59 -11.14 18.33
CA GLN A 85 3.96 -10.15 17.31
C GLN A 85 3.30 -10.43 15.95
N VAL A 86 2.13 -11.07 15.96
CA VAL A 86 1.38 -11.43 14.75
C VAL A 86 0.03 -10.73 14.73
N LEU A 87 -0.28 -10.05 13.63
CA LEU A 87 -1.64 -9.63 13.29
C LEU A 87 -2.19 -10.62 12.27
N ASN A 88 -3.15 -11.44 12.68
CA ASN A 88 -3.76 -12.45 11.81
C ASN A 88 -5.28 -12.20 11.71
N PRO A 89 -5.77 -11.56 10.64
CA PRO A 89 -7.21 -11.36 10.44
C PRO A 89 -7.97 -12.69 10.53
N VAL A 90 -9.14 -12.67 11.18
CA VAL A 90 -9.92 -13.89 11.45
C VAL A 90 -10.64 -14.43 10.22
N ASP A 91 -10.91 -13.58 9.23
CA ASP A 91 -11.54 -13.88 7.95
C ASP A 91 -10.96 -12.98 6.85
N GLU A 92 -11.50 -13.06 5.63
CA GLU A 92 -11.04 -12.27 4.48
C GLU A 92 -11.26 -10.76 4.60
N ARG A 93 -12.10 -10.28 5.53
CA ARG A 93 -12.35 -8.84 5.67
C ARG A 93 -11.09 -8.16 6.21
N PRO A 94 -10.79 -6.92 5.77
CA PRO A 94 -9.84 -6.07 6.45
C PRO A 94 -10.20 -5.96 7.93
N ALA A 95 -9.21 -5.94 8.81
CA ALA A 95 -9.39 -5.86 10.24
C ALA A 95 -8.54 -4.73 10.80
N TRP A 96 -9.18 -3.81 11.53
CA TRP A 96 -8.49 -2.77 12.28
C TRP A 96 -7.73 -3.40 13.45
N TRP A 97 -6.46 -3.03 13.64
CA TRP A 97 -5.70 -3.45 14.81
C TRP A 97 -6.16 -2.64 16.03
N ALA A 98 -6.82 -3.30 16.97
CA ALA A 98 -7.50 -2.68 18.10
C ALA A 98 -6.58 -1.98 19.12
N GLU A 99 -5.28 -2.22 19.03
CA GLU A 99 -4.26 -1.57 19.86
C GLU A 99 -3.53 -0.44 19.10
N SER A 100 -3.94 -0.17 17.86
CA SER A 100 -3.58 1.04 17.12
C SER A 100 -4.57 2.19 17.41
N GLY A 101 -4.39 3.34 16.77
CA GLY A 101 -5.32 4.46 16.90
C GLY A 101 -6.70 4.18 16.29
N LEU A 102 -7.72 4.86 16.80
CA LEU A 102 -9.02 4.97 16.15
C LEU A 102 -8.97 6.06 15.06
N PRO A 103 -9.57 5.84 13.89
CA PRO A 103 -9.68 6.86 12.85
C PRO A 103 -10.63 7.99 13.25
N GLY A 104 -10.17 9.23 13.06
CA GLY A 104 -10.88 10.48 13.34
C GLY A 104 -10.01 11.67 12.93
N THR A 105 -10.58 12.86 12.74
CA THR A 105 -9.84 14.04 12.25
C THR A 105 -8.82 14.58 13.24
N GLU A 106 -9.07 14.37 14.53
CA GLU A 106 -8.17 14.78 15.63
C GLU A 106 -7.44 13.56 16.24
N ALA A 107 -7.39 12.43 15.53
CA ALA A 107 -6.70 11.24 16.00
C ALA A 107 -5.19 11.48 16.09
N GLN A 108 -4.63 11.29 17.29
CA GLN A 108 -3.21 11.53 17.58
C GLN A 108 -2.33 10.30 17.32
N GLN A 109 -2.95 9.14 17.11
CA GLN A 109 -2.26 7.85 16.94
C GLN A 109 -2.40 7.36 15.51
N THR A 110 -1.40 6.62 15.05
CA THR A 110 -1.47 5.94 13.76
C THR A 110 -2.52 4.85 13.79
N VAL A 111 -3.40 4.87 12.80
CA VAL A 111 -4.42 3.85 12.56
C VAL A 111 -3.81 2.75 11.72
N VAL A 112 -4.06 1.49 12.05
CA VAL A 112 -3.58 0.35 11.27
C VAL A 112 -4.74 -0.56 10.90
N VAL A 113 -4.89 -0.84 9.61
CA VAL A 113 -5.82 -1.84 9.09
C VAL A 113 -5.01 -2.89 8.35
N VAL A 114 -5.23 -4.15 8.68
CA VAL A 114 -4.55 -5.27 8.04
C VAL A 114 -5.56 -6.15 7.32
N GLY A 115 -5.13 -6.81 6.25
CA GLY A 115 -6.00 -7.73 5.52
C GLY A 115 -5.19 -8.85 4.91
N HIS A 116 -5.87 -9.94 4.60
CA HIS A 116 -5.21 -11.04 3.92
C HIS A 116 -4.90 -10.69 2.46
N ASN A 117 -3.81 -11.27 1.98
CA ASN A 117 -3.54 -11.46 0.57
C ASN A 117 -2.95 -12.86 0.41
N TYR A 118 -3.39 -13.57 -0.61
CA TYR A 118 -3.08 -14.99 -0.77
C TYR A 118 -2.54 -15.27 -2.17
N SER A 119 -1.68 -16.29 -2.25
CA SER A 119 -1.14 -16.82 -3.49
C SER A 119 -2.18 -17.34 -4.48
N LYS A 120 -3.23 -17.99 -3.97
CA LYS A 120 -4.14 -18.83 -4.77
C LYS A 120 -5.63 -18.54 -4.58
N LYS A 121 -5.96 -17.54 -3.76
CA LYS A 121 -7.34 -17.07 -3.56
C LYS A 121 -7.37 -15.55 -3.47
N ASP A 122 -8.53 -14.97 -3.74
CA ASP A 122 -8.71 -13.53 -3.62
C ASP A 122 -9.08 -13.14 -2.20
N ALA A 123 -8.66 -11.93 -1.83
CA ALA A 123 -9.07 -11.21 -0.64
C ALA A 123 -9.03 -9.71 -0.99
N PRO A 124 -9.84 -8.85 -0.35
CA PRO A 124 -9.92 -7.42 -0.68
C PRO A 124 -8.55 -6.74 -0.71
N PHE A 125 -7.70 -7.00 0.28
CA PHE A 125 -6.38 -6.39 0.39
C PHE A 125 -5.37 -6.85 -0.67
N LYS A 126 -5.70 -7.82 -1.53
CA LYS A 126 -4.92 -8.07 -2.76
C LYS A 126 -4.77 -6.80 -3.61
N ALA A 127 -5.76 -5.90 -3.56
CA ALA A 127 -5.74 -4.62 -4.25
C ALA A 127 -4.60 -3.68 -3.84
N LEU A 128 -3.99 -3.86 -2.65
CA LEU A 128 -2.81 -3.06 -2.28
C LEU A 128 -1.64 -3.25 -3.27
N GLY A 129 -1.59 -4.39 -3.95
CA GLY A 129 -0.55 -4.68 -4.95
C GLY A 129 -0.59 -3.80 -6.20
N VAL A 130 -1.60 -2.93 -6.35
CA VAL A 130 -1.66 -1.92 -7.42
C VAL A 130 -1.70 -0.48 -6.90
N ALA A 131 -1.66 -0.29 -5.57
CA ALA A 131 -1.71 1.03 -4.97
C ALA A 131 -0.45 1.85 -5.29
N GLN A 132 -0.62 3.16 -5.44
CA GLN A 132 0.45 4.11 -5.75
C GLN A 132 0.28 5.41 -4.94
N PRO A 133 1.38 6.17 -4.71
CA PRO A 133 1.28 7.52 -4.19
C PRO A 133 0.32 8.40 -5.00
N GLY A 134 -0.56 9.13 -4.32
CA GLY A 134 -1.64 9.93 -4.92
C GLY A 134 -3.01 9.23 -4.96
N ASP A 135 -3.06 7.91 -4.77
CA ASP A 135 -4.31 7.18 -4.59
C ASP A 135 -5.04 7.61 -3.30
N ARG A 136 -6.32 7.25 -3.20
CA ARG A 136 -7.16 7.61 -2.05
C ARG A 136 -7.64 6.38 -1.29
N VAL A 137 -7.57 6.47 0.03
CA VAL A 137 -8.25 5.53 0.92
C VAL A 137 -9.44 6.25 1.54
N VAL A 138 -10.62 5.66 1.43
CA VAL A 138 -11.84 6.14 2.11
C VAL A 138 -12.14 5.19 3.24
N LEU A 139 -12.25 5.73 4.45
CA LEU A 139 -12.55 4.97 5.65
C LEU A 139 -13.87 5.49 6.23
N GLU A 140 -14.87 4.62 6.25
CA GLU A 140 -16.19 4.93 6.80
C GLU A 140 -16.25 4.50 8.26
N THR A 141 -16.82 5.35 9.10
CA THR A 141 -17.05 5.11 10.53
C THR A 141 -18.50 5.50 10.87
N PRO A 142 -19.02 5.09 12.04
CA PRO A 142 -20.32 5.56 12.51
C PRO A 142 -20.41 7.08 12.69
N ASN A 143 -19.27 7.76 12.86
CA ASN A 143 -19.19 9.20 13.13
C ASN A 143 -18.94 10.03 11.86
N GLY A 144 -18.65 9.40 10.72
CA GLY A 144 -18.37 10.09 9.47
C GLY A 144 -17.38 9.35 8.57
N ILE A 145 -17.05 10.01 7.45
CA ILE A 145 -16.16 9.49 6.41
C ILE A 145 -14.84 10.25 6.48
N LEU A 146 -13.73 9.52 6.42
CA LEU A 146 -12.37 10.05 6.42
C LEU A 146 -11.70 9.68 5.09
N GLU A 147 -11.13 10.67 4.40
CA GLU A 147 -10.33 10.45 3.20
C GLU A 147 -8.85 10.61 3.51
N TYR A 148 -8.02 9.70 2.99
CA TYR A 148 -6.57 9.74 3.12
C TYR A 148 -5.94 9.71 1.72
N ALA A 149 -4.88 10.47 1.51
CA ALA A 149 -4.01 10.33 0.34
C ALA A 149 -2.88 9.37 0.64
N VAL A 150 -2.64 8.42 -0.26
CA VAL A 150 -1.48 7.54 -0.21
C VAL A 150 -0.22 8.36 -0.49
N GLU A 151 0.76 8.30 0.41
CA GLU A 151 2.04 9.01 0.24
C GLU A 151 3.19 8.04 -0.06
N SER A 152 3.16 6.84 0.51
CA SER A 152 4.20 5.83 0.31
C SER A 152 3.62 4.43 0.22
N VAL A 153 4.22 3.60 -0.62
CA VAL A 153 3.91 2.18 -0.74
C VAL A 153 5.21 1.39 -0.84
N GLY A 154 5.23 0.16 -0.34
CA GLY A 154 6.39 -0.70 -0.51
C GLY A 154 6.44 -1.91 0.41
N PRO A 155 7.39 -2.82 0.19
CA PRO A 155 7.64 -3.95 1.08
C PRO A 155 8.18 -3.50 2.44
N LEU A 156 7.82 -4.25 3.48
CA LEU A 156 8.38 -4.19 4.82
C LEU A 156 8.60 -5.61 5.34
N PRO A 157 9.79 -5.96 5.88
CA PRO A 157 10.04 -7.30 6.41
C PRO A 157 9.01 -7.74 7.45
N LYS A 158 8.58 -9.00 7.39
CA LYS A 158 7.60 -9.56 8.33
C LYS A 158 8.09 -9.42 9.78
N GLY A 159 7.16 -9.05 10.67
CA GLY A 159 7.44 -8.80 12.09
C GLY A 159 7.93 -7.38 12.40
N SER A 160 8.47 -6.64 11.42
CA SER A 160 8.99 -5.28 11.65
C SER A 160 7.92 -4.29 12.07
N LEU A 161 6.71 -4.37 11.49
CA LEU A 161 5.61 -3.45 11.81
C LEU A 161 5.21 -3.51 13.30
N LEU A 162 5.38 -4.64 13.97
CA LEU A 162 5.07 -4.76 15.39
C LEU A 162 6.31 -4.62 16.31
N GLY A 163 7.52 -4.59 15.73
CA GLY A 163 8.80 -4.49 16.45
C GLY A 163 9.20 -3.06 16.83
N ASP A 164 10.49 -2.75 16.77
CA ASP A 164 10.98 -1.36 16.88
C ASP A 164 11.11 -0.78 15.47
N ASN A 165 10.12 0.01 15.05
CA ASN A 165 10.04 0.55 13.69
C ASN A 165 9.30 1.89 13.66
N ASP A 166 9.73 2.80 12.79
CA ASP A 166 9.16 4.14 12.66
C ASP A 166 7.69 4.17 12.23
N LEU A 167 7.22 3.14 11.53
CA LEU A 167 5.80 2.93 11.20
C LEU A 167 4.92 2.74 12.44
N ARG A 168 5.48 2.38 13.60
CA ARG A 168 4.72 2.26 14.86
C ARG A 168 4.58 3.54 15.64
N ARG A 169 5.35 4.58 15.30
CA ARG A 169 5.25 5.86 16.02
C ARG A 169 3.81 6.36 15.96
N SER A 170 3.34 7.00 17.03
CA SER A 170 2.05 7.68 16.98
C SER A 170 2.21 8.95 16.15
N VAL A 171 1.68 8.93 14.93
CA VAL A 171 1.67 10.07 14.02
C VAL A 171 0.21 10.45 13.74
N PRO A 172 -0.21 11.69 14.07
CA PRO A 172 -1.57 12.16 13.81
C PRO A 172 -1.95 12.06 12.34
N GLY A 173 -3.18 11.61 12.07
CA GLY A 173 -3.71 11.46 10.70
C GLY A 173 -3.04 10.38 9.84
N ARG A 174 -2.07 9.61 10.37
CA ARG A 174 -1.44 8.51 9.65
C ARG A 174 -2.32 7.27 9.64
N LEU A 175 -2.57 6.74 8.45
CA LEU A 175 -3.17 5.42 8.22
C LEU A 175 -2.13 4.48 7.59
N ILE A 176 -2.06 3.26 8.11
CA ILE A 176 -1.27 2.17 7.53
C ILE A 176 -2.20 1.06 7.10
N LEU A 177 -2.09 0.64 5.84
CA LEU A 177 -2.68 -0.61 5.34
C LEU A 177 -1.58 -1.63 5.15
N ALA A 178 -1.79 -2.87 5.60
CA ALA A 178 -0.80 -3.94 5.42
C ALA A 178 -1.42 -5.28 5.05
N ASN A 179 -0.75 -6.02 4.17
CA ASN A 179 -1.06 -7.42 3.86
C ASN A 179 0.23 -8.24 3.72
N CYS A 180 0.10 -9.54 3.47
CA CYS A 180 1.22 -10.34 2.98
C CYS A 180 1.60 -9.90 1.54
N ASP A 181 2.87 -9.65 1.28
CA ASP A 181 3.34 -9.43 -0.08
C ASP A 181 3.37 -10.76 -0.84
N VAL A 182 2.70 -10.80 -1.99
CA VAL A 182 2.56 -11.98 -2.85
C VAL A 182 2.93 -11.54 -4.26
N ARG A 183 3.91 -12.21 -4.87
CA ARG A 183 4.46 -11.85 -6.18
C ARG A 183 4.54 -13.08 -7.07
N GLY A 184 4.02 -12.97 -8.29
CA GLY A 184 3.97 -14.10 -9.22
C GLY A 184 3.20 -15.30 -8.68
N GLY A 185 2.26 -15.08 -7.75
CA GLY A 185 1.51 -16.14 -7.08
C GLY A 185 2.22 -16.78 -5.88
N GLU A 186 3.39 -16.30 -5.45
CA GLU A 186 4.12 -16.85 -4.30
C GLU A 186 4.28 -15.82 -3.18
N PRO A 187 4.17 -16.24 -1.90
CA PRO A 187 4.35 -15.32 -0.78
C PRO A 187 5.82 -14.95 -0.62
N THR A 188 6.09 -13.71 -0.23
CA THR A 188 7.45 -13.26 0.08
C THR A 188 7.72 -13.28 1.59
N ASN A 189 8.93 -12.88 1.99
CA ASN A 189 9.29 -12.67 3.40
C ASN A 189 8.84 -11.30 3.93
N ASP A 190 8.14 -10.53 3.10
CA ASP A 190 7.72 -9.17 3.39
C ASP A 190 6.19 -9.09 3.51
N ASN A 191 5.74 -8.02 4.14
CA ASN A 191 4.40 -7.48 4.01
C ASN A 191 4.43 -6.36 2.97
N PHE A 192 3.33 -6.15 2.25
CA PHE A 192 3.18 -4.94 1.45
C PHE A 192 2.46 -3.89 2.29
N ILE A 193 3.03 -2.69 2.36
CA ILE A 193 2.58 -1.60 3.20
C ILE A 193 2.15 -0.44 2.32
N VAL A 194 1.03 0.18 2.69
CA VAL A 194 0.59 1.48 2.20
C VAL A 194 0.56 2.42 3.39
N VAL A 195 1.17 3.59 3.24
CA VAL A 195 1.14 4.67 4.22
C VAL A 195 0.39 5.83 3.60
N ALA A 196 -0.66 6.28 4.29
CA ALA A 196 -1.54 7.34 3.84
C ALA A 196 -1.72 8.41 4.93
N GLN A 197 -1.96 9.63 4.48
CA GLN A 197 -2.16 10.80 5.32
C GLN A 197 -3.58 11.33 5.15
N LEU A 198 -4.26 11.60 6.26
CA LEU A 198 -5.59 12.21 6.27
C LEU A 198 -5.59 13.54 5.51
N LEU A 199 -6.69 13.82 4.79
CA LEU A 199 -6.94 15.02 3.97
C LEU A 199 -7.77 16.12 4.63
#